data_AF-A0AAX0BP07-F1
#
_entry.id   AF-A0AAX0BP07-F1
#
_cell.length_a   1.000
_cell.length_b   1.000
_cell.length_c   1.000
_cell.angle_alpha   90.00
_cell.angle_beta   90.00
_cell.angle_gamma   90.00
#
_symmetry.space_group_name_H-M   'P 1'
#
loop_
_entity.id
_entity.type
_entity.pdbx_description
1 polymer ?
#
loop_
_entity_poly.entity_id
_entity_poly.type
_entity_poly.pdbx_seq_one_letter_code
_entity_poly.pdbx_strand_id
1 'polypeptide(L)'
;MNNIMNIFDVGLDGWNIIYVRFNWVAVIVLIIAFLILSFILKRVVNIANKHCIIFDEIILGIGRNSSVKLKYNRKDQEVAYKLWVELSTRKIGLPFDQENDVITEVYNSWYDFFKIARELLKDIPASRLPYSNDLIKLTERVLNVGLRPHLTKWQAKYRKWYNNEFIKKNNKKSETPQEIQKRYPEYSVLVEDLVLTNKRMIEYKDLMGKIAFNR
;
A
#
# COMPACT_ATOMS: atom_id res chain seq x y z
N MET A 1 20.03 -50.94 26.18
CA MET A 1 18.64 -51.15 26.68
C MET A 1 17.97 -49.80 26.74
N ASN A 2 17.04 -49.52 25.82
CA ASN A 2 16.26 -48.29 25.85
C ASN A 2 15.22 -48.41 26.96
N ASN A 3 15.45 -47.72 28.09
CA ASN A 3 14.41 -47.51 29.08
C ASN A 3 13.36 -46.59 28.46
N ILE A 4 12.28 -47.19 27.93
CA ILE A 4 11.09 -46.44 27.58
C ILE A 4 10.55 -45.87 28.89
N MET A 5 10.59 -44.55 29.02
CA MET A 5 10.15 -43.85 30.21
C MET A 5 8.62 -43.95 30.28
N ASN A 6 8.11 -44.97 30.98
CA ASN A 6 6.66 -45.16 31.13
C ASN A 6 6.06 -43.97 31.89
N ILE A 7 5.07 -43.32 31.28
CA ILE A 7 4.39 -42.13 31.84
C ILE A 7 3.52 -42.53 33.05
N PHE A 8 2.92 -43.71 32.94
CA PHE A 8 2.19 -44.38 34.02
C PHE A 8 2.65 -45.83 34.08
N ASP A 9 2.86 -46.32 35.29
CA ASP A 9 3.08 -47.74 35.56
C ASP A 9 2.01 -48.20 36.55
N VAL A 10 1.28 -49.26 36.20
CA VAL A 10 0.17 -49.79 36.98
C VAL A 10 0.55 -51.19 37.41
N GLY A 11 0.67 -51.39 38.73
CA GLY A 11 1.07 -52.66 39.32
C GLY A 11 0.10 -53.11 40.41
N LEU A 12 0.13 -54.41 40.68
CA LEU A 12 -0.59 -55.03 41.80
C LEU A 12 0.43 -55.37 42.89
N ASP A 13 0.16 -54.96 44.12
CA ASP A 13 0.92 -55.38 45.30
C ASP A 13 0.02 -56.30 46.15
N GLY A 14 0.28 -57.61 46.09
CA GLY A 14 -0.61 -58.61 46.68
C GLY A 14 -1.99 -58.72 45.97
N TRP A 15 -2.98 -59.31 46.64
CA TRP A 15 -4.27 -59.66 46.03
C TRP A 15 -5.27 -58.49 45.98
N ASN A 16 -5.04 -57.39 46.70
CA ASN A 16 -6.05 -56.33 46.91
C ASN A 16 -5.54 -54.88 46.76
N ILE A 17 -4.28 -54.62 46.38
CA ILE A 17 -3.75 -53.25 46.26
C ILE A 17 -3.30 -52.98 44.82
N ILE A 18 -3.99 -52.06 44.15
CA ILE A 18 -3.56 -51.49 42.86
C ILE A 18 -2.79 -50.22 43.17
N TYR A 19 -1.54 -50.12 42.72
CA TYR A 19 -0.77 -48.89 42.78
C TYR A 19 -0.50 -48.33 41.38
N VAL A 20 -0.51 -47.01 41.28
CA VAL A 20 -0.20 -46.28 40.05
C VAL A 20 1.02 -45.40 40.34
N ARG A 21 2.13 -45.68 39.66
CA ARG A 21 3.33 -44.83 39.72
C ARG A 21 3.26 -43.80 38.61
N PHE A 22 3.33 -42.54 38.99
CA PHE A 22 3.24 -41.41 38.08
C PHE A 22 4.61 -40.76 37.88
N ASN A 23 5.07 -40.70 36.63
CA ASN A 23 6.33 -40.04 36.32
C ASN A 23 6.09 -38.56 36.04
N TRP A 24 6.15 -37.74 37.11
CA TRP A 24 5.96 -36.29 37.03
C TRP A 24 6.96 -35.60 36.09
N VAL A 25 8.17 -36.13 35.94
CA VAL A 25 9.18 -35.62 34.98
C VAL A 25 8.71 -35.83 33.54
N ALA A 26 8.13 -37.00 33.21
CA ALA A 26 7.60 -37.27 31.88
C ALA A 26 6.48 -36.28 31.50
N VAL A 27 5.61 -35.93 32.45
CA VAL A 27 4.53 -34.96 32.23
C VAL A 27 5.05 -33.54 32.02
N ILE A 28 6.06 -33.12 32.78
CA ILE A 28 6.72 -31.82 32.57
C ILE A 28 7.32 -31.74 31.15
N VAL A 29 8.00 -32.80 30.71
CA VAL A 29 8.59 -32.87 29.35
C VAL A 29 7.51 -32.76 28.27
N LEU A 30 6.36 -33.43 28.43
CA LEU A 30 5.25 -33.33 27.49
C LEU A 30 4.63 -31.93 27.44
N ILE A 31 4.48 -31.27 28.60
CA ILE A 31 3.99 -29.89 28.65
C ILE A 31 4.96 -28.95 27.94
N ILE A 32 6.26 -29.07 28.19
CA ILE A 32 7.28 -28.26 27.52
C ILE A 32 7.27 -28.51 26.01
N ALA A 33 7.19 -29.77 25.57
CA ALA A 33 7.10 -30.13 24.16
C ALA A 33 5.84 -29.52 23.49
N PHE A 34 4.69 -29.57 24.17
CA PHE A 34 3.46 -28.96 23.70
C PHE A 34 3.57 -27.43 23.60
N LEU A 35 4.18 -26.77 24.57
CA LEU A 35 4.41 -25.32 24.54
C LEU A 35 5.36 -24.92 23.41
N ILE A 36 6.44 -25.67 23.19
CA ILE A 36 7.37 -25.45 22.08
C ILE A 36 6.66 -25.65 20.74
N LEU A 37 5.89 -26.73 20.59
CA LEU A 37 5.14 -27.01 19.36
C LEU A 37 4.10 -25.92 19.08
N SER A 38 3.36 -25.49 20.10
CA SER A 38 2.40 -24.39 20.02
C SER A 38 3.07 -23.07 19.61
N PHE A 39 4.25 -22.76 20.17
CA PHE A 39 5.03 -21.58 19.81
C PHE A 39 5.51 -21.62 18.35
N ILE A 40 6.01 -22.77 17.89
CA ILE A 40 6.45 -22.96 16.50
C ILE A 40 5.25 -22.84 15.54
N LEU A 41 4.14 -23.52 15.83
CA LEU A 41 2.92 -23.45 15.02
C LEU A 41 2.41 -22.01 14.91
N LYS A 42 2.35 -21.27 16.01
CA LYS A 42 1.95 -19.85 16.02
C LYS A 42 2.87 -18.99 15.17
N ARG A 43 4.19 -19.24 15.20
CA ARG A 43 5.17 -18.55 14.34
C ARG A 43 4.98 -18.88 12.86
N VAL A 44 4.78 -20.16 12.50
CA VAL A 44 4.61 -20.59 11.11
C VAL A 44 3.32 -20.03 10.51
N VAL A 45 2.19 -20.08 11.24
CA VAL A 45 0.92 -19.52 10.79
C VAL A 45 1.03 -18.02 10.56
N ASN A 46 1.69 -17.29 11.46
CA ASN A 46 1.85 -15.84 11.32
C ASN A 46 2.76 -15.43 10.15
N ILE A 47 3.70 -16.29 9.74
CA ILE A 47 4.54 -16.11 8.55
C ILE A 47 3.77 -16.51 7.27
N ALA A 48 2.88 -17.51 7.36
CA ALA A 48 2.10 -18.02 6.25
C ALA A 48 0.86 -17.18 5.90
N ASN A 49 0.41 -16.30 6.80
CA ASN A 49 -0.72 -15.39 6.59
C ASN A 49 -0.38 -14.32 5.54
N LYS A 50 -0.46 -14.71 4.26
CA LYS A 50 -0.51 -13.77 3.13
C LYS A 50 -1.93 -13.23 3.05
N HIS A 51 -2.07 -11.93 3.28
CA HIS A 51 -3.32 -11.24 3.06
C HIS A 51 -3.56 -11.05 1.57
N CYS A 52 -4.80 -10.81 1.22
CA CYS A 52 -5.20 -10.64 -0.15
C CYS A 52 -6.33 -9.63 -0.24
N ILE A 53 -6.23 -8.75 -1.24
CA ILE A 53 -7.29 -7.81 -1.60
C ILE A 53 -7.61 -7.95 -3.08
N ILE A 54 -8.87 -7.75 -3.44
CA ILE A 54 -9.34 -7.70 -4.82
C ILE A 54 -9.67 -6.25 -5.13
N PHE A 55 -9.22 -5.76 -6.28
CA PHE A 55 -9.43 -4.39 -6.72
C PHE A 55 -9.64 -4.33 -8.24
N ASP A 56 -10.21 -3.23 -8.72
CA ASP A 56 -10.48 -3.02 -10.15
C ASP A 56 -9.37 -2.15 -10.79
N GLU A 57 -8.70 -2.66 -11.82
CA GLU A 57 -7.66 -1.90 -12.52
C GLU A 57 -8.21 -0.82 -13.47
N ILE A 58 -9.46 -0.96 -13.90
CA ILE A 58 -10.17 0.01 -14.74
C ILE A 58 -10.42 1.28 -13.94
N ILE A 59 -10.86 1.13 -12.68
CA ILE A 59 -11.08 2.26 -11.76
C ILE A 59 -9.79 3.04 -11.52
N LEU A 60 -8.65 2.34 -11.41
CA LEU A 60 -7.33 2.96 -11.27
C LEU A 60 -6.76 3.50 -12.59
N GLY A 61 -7.40 3.22 -13.73
CA GLY A 61 -6.93 3.63 -15.06
C GLY A 61 -5.62 2.99 -15.51
N ILE A 62 -5.27 1.83 -14.96
CA ILE A 62 -3.99 1.16 -15.22
C ILE A 62 -4.12 -0.12 -16.03
N GLY A 63 -5.32 -0.65 -16.22
CA GLY A 63 -5.56 -1.93 -16.87
C GLY A 63 -6.93 -2.07 -17.51
N ARG A 64 -7.19 -3.25 -18.08
CA ARG A 64 -8.46 -3.60 -18.74
C ARG A 64 -9.31 -4.59 -17.94
N ASN A 65 -8.79 -5.08 -16.82
CA ASN A 65 -9.42 -6.10 -16.00
C ASN A 65 -10.23 -5.44 -14.89
N SER A 66 -11.51 -5.82 -14.78
CA SER A 66 -12.42 -5.31 -13.73
C SER A 66 -12.12 -5.85 -12.33
N SER A 67 -11.31 -6.90 -12.21
CA SER A 67 -11.00 -7.51 -10.92
C SER A 67 -9.63 -8.19 -10.97
N VAL A 68 -8.73 -7.74 -10.10
CA VAL A 68 -7.37 -8.25 -9.94
C VAL A 68 -7.09 -8.51 -8.47
N LYS A 69 -6.44 -9.65 -8.23
CA LYS A 69 -6.11 -10.15 -6.90
C LYS A 69 -4.68 -9.74 -6.54
N LEU A 70 -4.52 -8.91 -5.52
CA LEU A 70 -3.23 -8.49 -4.98
C LEU A 70 -2.95 -9.22 -3.67
N LYS A 71 -1.83 -9.95 -3.59
CA LYS A 71 -1.36 -10.56 -2.35
C LYS A 71 -0.36 -9.62 -1.67
N TYR A 72 -0.46 -9.51 -0.36
CA TYR A 72 0.43 -8.65 0.42
C TYR A 72 0.77 -9.25 1.78
N ASN A 73 1.91 -8.84 2.31
CA ASN A 73 2.42 -9.19 3.63
C ASN A 73 2.68 -7.93 4.48
N ARG A 74 3.12 -8.11 5.73
CA ARG A 74 3.35 -6.99 6.66
C ARG A 74 4.33 -5.92 6.15
N LYS A 75 5.35 -6.28 5.37
CA LYS A 75 6.27 -5.31 4.77
C LYS A 75 5.62 -4.52 3.64
N ASP A 76 4.74 -5.15 2.86
CA ASP A 76 3.95 -4.43 1.87
C ASP A 76 2.98 -3.44 2.55
N GLN A 77 2.44 -3.79 3.73
CA GLN A 77 1.63 -2.86 4.52
C GLN A 77 2.43 -1.65 5.00
N GLU A 78 3.70 -1.82 5.41
CA GLU A 78 4.57 -0.70 5.78
C GLU A 78 4.80 0.25 4.60
N VAL A 79 5.01 -0.28 3.39
CA VAL A 79 5.15 0.54 2.16
C VAL A 79 3.82 1.20 1.79
N ALA A 80 2.72 0.46 1.82
CA ALA A 80 1.38 0.97 1.54
C ALA A 80 0.98 2.08 2.52
N TYR A 81 1.34 1.96 3.80
CA TYR A 81 1.12 3.00 4.80
C TYR A 81 1.88 4.28 4.45
N LYS A 82 3.16 4.19 4.09
CA LYS A 82 3.95 5.36 3.66
C LYS A 82 3.36 6.02 2.41
N LEU A 83 2.97 5.22 1.41
CA LEU A 83 2.29 5.72 0.21
C LEU A 83 0.95 6.39 0.56
N TRP A 84 0.15 5.78 1.44
CA TRP A 84 -1.11 6.33 1.91
C TRP A 84 -0.95 7.66 2.63
N VAL A 85 0.06 7.82 3.49
CA VAL A 85 0.37 9.09 4.17
C VAL A 85 0.63 10.18 3.12
N GLU A 86 1.49 9.90 2.14
CA GLU A 86 1.80 10.87 1.09
C GLU A 86 0.59 11.22 0.22
N LEU A 87 -0.26 10.25 -0.10
CA LEU A 87 -1.48 10.48 -0.87
C LEU A 87 -2.54 11.25 -0.07
N SER A 88 -2.74 10.91 1.20
CA SER A 88 -3.81 11.46 2.05
C SER A 88 -3.54 12.87 2.54
N THR A 89 -2.28 13.30 2.57
CA THR A 89 -1.86 14.62 3.06
C THR A 89 -1.54 15.62 1.96
N ARG A 90 -1.54 15.20 0.70
CA ARG A 90 -1.19 16.03 -0.46
C ARG A 90 -2.37 16.25 -1.38
N LYS A 91 -2.27 17.29 -2.21
CA LYS A 91 -3.30 17.63 -3.21
C LYS A 91 -3.59 16.50 -4.21
N ILE A 92 -2.63 15.60 -4.48
CA ILE A 92 -2.83 14.45 -5.38
C ILE A 92 -3.95 13.49 -4.93
N GLY A 93 -4.13 13.27 -3.63
CA GLY A 93 -5.16 12.37 -3.09
C GLY A 93 -6.38 13.09 -2.51
N LEU A 94 -6.51 14.39 -2.78
CA LEU A 94 -7.67 15.22 -2.44
C LEU A 94 -8.42 15.61 -3.72
N PRO A 95 -9.77 15.73 -3.68
CA PRO A 95 -10.54 16.20 -4.83
C PRO A 95 -10.00 17.54 -5.35
N PHE A 96 -9.82 17.63 -6.67
CA PHE A 96 -9.51 18.88 -7.33
C PHE A 96 -10.67 19.86 -7.18
N ASP A 97 -10.38 21.03 -6.63
CA ASP A 97 -11.28 22.14 -6.47
C ASP A 97 -11.04 23.13 -7.61
N GLN A 98 -11.92 23.12 -8.61
CA GLN A 98 -11.78 23.95 -9.80
C GLN A 98 -11.86 25.47 -9.51
N GLU A 99 -12.44 25.86 -8.38
CA GLU A 99 -12.57 27.26 -7.98
C GLU A 99 -11.32 27.76 -7.27
N ASN A 100 -10.78 26.95 -6.34
CA ASN A 100 -9.72 27.37 -5.43
C ASN A 100 -8.33 26.85 -5.80
N ASP A 101 -8.21 25.70 -6.46
CA ASP A 101 -6.91 25.11 -6.76
C ASP A 101 -6.21 25.82 -7.93
N VAL A 102 -4.89 25.99 -7.77
CA VAL A 102 -4.00 26.44 -8.84
C VAL A 102 -3.34 25.23 -9.50
N ILE A 103 -3.55 25.06 -10.81
CA ILE A 103 -3.09 23.87 -11.56
C ILE A 103 -1.56 23.68 -11.44
N THR A 104 -0.77 24.75 -11.41
CA THR A 104 0.69 24.64 -11.24
C THR A 104 1.08 24.01 -9.90
N GLU A 105 0.36 24.34 -8.83
CA GLU A 105 0.56 23.78 -7.49
C GLU A 105 0.10 22.33 -7.40
N VAL A 106 -1.03 22.01 -8.04
CA VAL A 106 -1.49 20.62 -8.21
C VAL A 106 -0.39 19.79 -8.88
N TYR A 107 0.18 20.28 -9.99
CA TYR A 107 1.27 19.59 -10.68
C TYR A 107 2.56 19.48 -9.85
N ASN A 108 2.88 20.45 -8.99
CA ASN A 108 4.00 20.33 -8.05
C ASN A 108 3.75 19.14 -7.12
N SER A 109 2.57 19.10 -6.48
CA SER A 109 2.17 18.02 -5.58
C SER A 109 2.19 16.65 -6.26
N TRP A 110 1.73 16.54 -7.52
CA TRP A 110 1.68 15.28 -8.25
C TRP A 110 3.08 14.78 -8.64
N TYR A 111 3.93 15.70 -9.11
CA TYR A 111 5.30 15.37 -9.47
C TYR A 111 6.14 14.97 -8.24
N ASP A 112 5.93 15.62 -7.10
CA ASP A 112 6.63 15.25 -5.88
C ASP A 112 6.19 13.89 -5.35
N PHE A 113 4.89 13.58 -5.40
CA PHE A 113 4.42 12.22 -5.12
C PHE A 113 5.09 11.19 -6.04
N PHE A 114 5.21 11.48 -7.35
CA PHE A 114 5.89 10.59 -8.30
C PHE A 114 7.32 10.27 -7.87
N LYS A 115 8.07 11.26 -7.38
CA LYS A 115 9.43 11.05 -6.84
C LYS A 115 9.40 10.20 -5.58
N ILE A 116 8.57 10.56 -4.61
CA ILE A 116 8.52 9.90 -3.30
C ILE A 116 8.12 8.44 -3.46
N ALA A 117 7.09 8.15 -4.26
CA ALA A 117 6.69 6.79 -4.55
C ALA A 117 7.85 5.97 -5.18
N ARG A 118 8.63 6.56 -6.08
CA ARG A 118 9.82 5.91 -6.65
C ARG A 118 10.91 5.66 -5.61
N GLU A 119 11.18 6.61 -4.71
CA GLU A 119 12.13 6.40 -3.61
C GLU A 119 11.67 5.25 -2.70
N LEU A 120 10.40 5.23 -2.30
CA LEU A 120 9.83 4.16 -1.48
C LEU A 120 9.94 2.78 -2.14
N LEU A 121 9.79 2.71 -3.47
CA LEU A 121 9.98 1.45 -4.21
C LEU A 121 11.45 1.03 -4.27
N LYS A 122 12.39 1.97 -4.44
CA LYS A 122 13.84 1.69 -4.46
C LYS A 122 14.36 1.21 -3.10
N ASP A 123 13.75 1.67 -2.01
CA ASP A 123 14.10 1.28 -0.66
C ASP A 123 13.72 -0.18 -0.32
N ILE A 124 12.95 -0.85 -1.20
CA ILE A 124 12.62 -2.27 -1.02
C ILE A 124 13.85 -3.12 -1.37
N PRO A 125 14.39 -3.91 -0.43
CA PRO A 125 15.59 -4.69 -0.69
C PRO A 125 15.31 -5.79 -1.74
N ALA A 126 16.28 -6.04 -2.62
CA ALA A 126 16.16 -7.00 -3.72
C ALA A 126 15.74 -8.41 -3.26
N SER A 127 16.14 -8.81 -2.05
CA SER A 127 15.74 -10.09 -1.41
C SER A 127 14.22 -10.24 -1.21
N ARG A 128 13.45 -9.15 -1.30
CA ARG A 128 11.99 -9.13 -1.14
C ARG A 128 11.23 -9.17 -2.47
N LEU A 129 11.89 -9.01 -3.61
CA LEU A 129 11.22 -9.01 -4.92
C LEU A 129 10.33 -10.25 -5.17
N PRO A 130 10.69 -11.47 -4.75
CA PRO A 130 9.79 -12.63 -4.91
C PRO A 130 8.48 -12.53 -4.11
N TYR A 131 8.42 -11.68 -3.09
CA TYR A 131 7.32 -11.62 -2.12
C TYR A 131 6.52 -10.31 -2.17
N SER A 132 7.12 -9.21 -2.63
CA SER A 132 6.51 -7.86 -2.71
C SER A 132 6.17 -7.44 -4.15
N ASN A 133 6.22 -8.39 -5.10
CA ASN A 133 6.10 -8.12 -6.52
C ASN A 133 4.78 -7.41 -6.90
N ASP A 134 3.67 -7.79 -6.26
CA ASP A 134 2.35 -7.30 -6.65
C ASP A 134 2.16 -5.81 -6.32
N LEU A 135 2.56 -5.38 -5.10
CA LEU A 135 2.49 -3.96 -4.71
C LEU A 135 3.45 -3.09 -5.54
N ILE A 136 4.65 -3.59 -5.81
CA ILE A 136 5.64 -2.89 -6.65
C ILE A 136 5.06 -2.67 -8.06
N LYS A 137 4.57 -3.74 -8.69
CA LYS A 137 3.96 -3.68 -10.03
C LYS A 137 2.73 -2.78 -10.07
N LEU A 138 1.88 -2.86 -9.06
CA LEU A 138 0.72 -1.98 -8.93
C LEU A 138 1.16 -0.51 -8.89
N THR A 139 2.07 -0.17 -7.98
CA THR A 139 2.57 1.20 -7.81
C THR A 139 3.23 1.70 -9.09
N GLU A 140 4.08 0.88 -9.71
CA GLU A 140 4.73 1.21 -10.99
C GLU A 140 3.69 1.52 -12.08
N ARG A 141 2.64 0.70 -12.22
CA ARG A 141 1.58 0.92 -13.20
C ARG A 141 0.77 2.18 -12.90
N VAL A 142 0.44 2.44 -11.64
CA VAL A 142 -0.23 3.68 -11.23
C VAL A 142 0.61 4.90 -11.61
N LEU A 143 1.91 4.85 -11.37
CA LEU A 143 2.82 5.93 -11.75
C LEU A 143 2.94 6.07 -13.28
N ASN A 144 3.23 4.99 -13.99
CA ASN A 144 3.60 5.04 -15.42
C ASN A 144 2.39 5.09 -16.38
N VAL A 145 1.26 4.48 -16.01
CA VAL A 145 0.05 4.38 -16.83
C VAL A 145 -1.05 5.29 -16.30
N GLY A 146 -1.22 5.36 -14.98
CA GLY A 146 -2.25 6.20 -14.36
C GLY A 146 -1.90 7.68 -14.37
N LEU A 147 -0.70 8.04 -13.90
CA LEU A 147 -0.32 9.43 -13.60
C LEU A 147 0.54 10.09 -14.68
N ARG A 148 1.58 9.39 -15.16
CA ARG A 148 2.57 9.94 -16.10
C ARG A 148 1.95 10.47 -17.41
N PRO A 149 0.99 9.79 -18.07
CA PRO A 149 0.46 10.28 -19.34
C PRO A 149 -0.16 11.68 -19.24
N HIS A 150 -0.87 11.96 -18.15
CA HIS A 150 -1.44 13.28 -17.89
C HIS A 150 -0.33 14.34 -17.71
N LEU A 151 0.64 14.07 -16.82
CA LEU A 151 1.75 14.99 -16.57
C LEU A 151 2.55 15.27 -17.84
N THR A 152 2.87 14.24 -18.64
CA THR A 152 3.58 14.41 -19.91
C THR A 152 2.78 15.23 -20.91
N LYS A 153 1.46 15.02 -21.01
CA LYS A 153 0.59 15.73 -21.94
C LYS A 153 0.41 17.21 -21.58
N TRP A 154 0.24 17.54 -20.30
CA TRP A 154 -0.20 18.87 -19.88
C TRP A 154 0.84 19.69 -19.14
N GLN A 155 1.63 19.09 -18.24
CA GLN A 155 2.40 19.82 -17.25
C GLN A 155 3.37 20.83 -17.87
N ALA A 156 4.18 20.41 -18.84
CA ALA A 156 5.20 21.26 -19.45
C ALA A 156 4.59 22.39 -20.30
N LYS A 157 3.62 22.06 -21.16
CA LYS A 157 2.98 23.05 -22.05
C LYS A 157 2.18 24.08 -21.24
N TYR A 158 1.46 23.63 -20.21
CA TYR A 158 0.68 24.50 -19.34
C TYR A 158 1.59 25.43 -18.54
N ARG A 159 2.67 24.93 -17.92
CA ARG A 159 3.63 25.75 -17.18
C ARG A 159 4.27 26.83 -18.04
N LYS A 160 4.70 26.48 -19.26
CA LYS A 160 5.30 27.45 -20.20
C LYS A 160 4.31 28.57 -20.51
N TRP A 161 3.06 28.22 -20.83
CA TRP A 161 2.02 29.21 -21.10
C TRP A 161 1.71 30.07 -19.87
N TYR A 162 1.47 29.44 -18.72
CA TYR A 162 1.06 30.11 -17.48
C TYR A 162 2.13 31.11 -17.00
N ASN A 163 3.41 30.72 -17.04
CA ASN A 163 4.51 31.61 -16.70
C ASN A 163 4.60 32.82 -17.64
N ASN A 164 4.38 32.62 -18.95
CA ASN A 164 4.38 33.73 -19.90
C ASN A 164 3.24 34.71 -19.64
N GLU A 165 2.03 34.21 -19.36
CA GLU A 165 0.88 35.05 -19.02
C GLU A 165 1.08 35.78 -17.69
N PHE A 166 1.68 35.12 -16.70
CA PHE A 166 2.03 35.73 -15.42
C PHE A 166 3.05 36.87 -15.59
N ILE A 167 4.10 36.67 -16.38
CA ILE A 167 5.14 37.68 -16.66
C ILE A 167 4.57 38.89 -17.41
N LYS A 168 3.76 38.66 -18.46
CA LYS A 168 3.12 39.75 -19.24
C LYS A 168 2.26 40.65 -18.35
N LYS A 169 1.70 40.08 -17.28
CA LYS A 169 0.76 40.74 -16.38
C LYS A 169 1.41 41.44 -15.19
N ASN A 170 2.64 41.11 -14.79
CA ASN A 170 3.34 41.88 -13.75
C ASN A 170 3.49 43.40 -14.09
N ASN A 171 3.14 43.80 -15.32
CA ASN A 171 3.05 45.19 -15.76
C ASN A 171 1.64 45.85 -15.67
N LYS A 172 0.55 45.12 -15.36
CA LYS A 172 -0.83 45.65 -15.17
C LYS A 172 -1.65 44.79 -14.17
N LYS A 173 -2.22 45.44 -13.14
CA LYS A 173 -2.90 44.91 -11.93
C LYS A 173 -3.91 43.72 -12.06
N SER A 174 -3.98 42.93 -10.96
CA SER A 174 -5.18 42.46 -10.21
C SER A 174 -5.79 41.05 -10.34
N GLU A 175 -5.73 40.29 -11.45
CA GLU A 175 -6.39 38.97 -11.41
C GLU A 175 -5.54 37.93 -10.64
N THR A 176 -6.22 37.02 -9.96
CA THR A 176 -5.68 35.89 -9.21
C THR A 176 -5.07 34.80 -10.12
N PRO A 177 -4.20 33.93 -9.58
CA PRO A 177 -3.74 32.72 -10.26
C PRO A 177 -4.87 31.88 -10.90
N GLN A 178 -6.01 31.78 -10.19
CA GLN A 178 -7.19 31.02 -10.59
C GLN A 178 -7.92 31.65 -11.78
N GLU A 179 -7.95 32.98 -11.86
CA GLU A 179 -8.50 33.68 -13.02
C GLU A 179 -7.58 33.55 -14.23
N ILE A 180 -6.26 33.64 -14.03
CA ILE A 180 -5.28 33.48 -15.11
C ILE A 180 -5.39 32.09 -15.72
N GLN A 181 -5.42 31.02 -14.91
CA GLN A 181 -5.44 29.66 -15.44
C GLN A 181 -6.64 29.37 -16.34
N LYS A 182 -7.80 29.95 -16.03
CA LYS A 182 -9.04 29.78 -16.80
C LYS A 182 -8.93 30.32 -18.23
N ARG A 183 -7.96 31.21 -18.50
CA ARG A 183 -7.68 31.74 -19.86
C ARG A 183 -6.86 30.80 -20.74
N TYR A 184 -6.43 29.64 -20.23
CA TYR A 184 -5.67 28.68 -21.03
C TYR A 184 -6.51 28.20 -22.22
N PRO A 185 -6.00 28.23 -23.47
CA PRO A 185 -6.82 27.89 -24.64
C PRO A 185 -7.47 26.51 -24.59
N GLU A 186 -6.83 25.54 -23.93
CA GLU A 186 -7.33 24.17 -23.76
C GLU A 186 -7.81 23.91 -22.31
N TYR A 187 -8.25 24.94 -21.57
CA TYR A 187 -8.57 24.83 -20.15
C TYR A 187 -9.58 23.73 -19.82
N SER A 188 -10.72 23.65 -20.53
CA SER A 188 -11.76 22.66 -20.21
C SER A 188 -11.25 21.23 -20.38
N VAL A 189 -10.54 20.95 -21.49
CA VAL A 189 -9.99 19.63 -21.81
C VAL A 189 -8.89 19.25 -20.83
N LEU A 190 -8.05 20.22 -20.42
CA LEU A 190 -7.04 20.02 -19.38
C LEU A 190 -7.70 19.63 -18.06
N VAL A 191 -8.69 20.41 -17.61
CA VAL A 191 -9.36 20.21 -16.33
C VAL A 191 -10.13 18.90 -16.30
N GLU A 192 -10.80 18.53 -17.38
CA GLU A 192 -11.49 17.24 -17.49
C GLU A 192 -10.53 16.06 -17.26
N ASP A 193 -9.39 16.06 -17.96
CA ASP A 193 -8.37 15.01 -17.83
C ASP A 193 -7.68 15.04 -16.45
N LEU A 194 -7.49 16.23 -15.88
CA LEU A 194 -6.94 16.42 -14.54
C LEU A 194 -7.89 15.84 -13.48
N VAL A 195 -9.18 16.16 -13.54
CA VAL A 195 -10.19 15.63 -12.61
C VAL A 195 -10.31 14.11 -12.74
N LEU A 196 -10.29 13.59 -13.96
CA LEU A 196 -10.30 12.15 -14.20
C LEU A 196 -9.08 11.47 -13.58
N THR A 197 -7.89 12.03 -13.78
CA THR A 197 -6.65 11.49 -13.22
C THR A 197 -6.62 11.60 -11.69
N ASN A 198 -7.12 12.71 -11.13
CA ASN A 198 -7.24 12.91 -9.68
C ASN A 198 -8.15 11.86 -9.03
N LYS A 199 -9.29 11.55 -9.63
CA LYS A 199 -10.19 10.48 -9.16
C LYS A 199 -9.44 9.14 -9.06
N ARG A 200 -8.64 8.78 -10.07
CA ARG A 200 -7.82 7.56 -10.04
C ARG A 200 -6.79 7.55 -8.90
N MET A 201 -6.19 8.70 -8.59
CA MET A 201 -5.26 8.82 -7.47
C MET A 201 -5.95 8.74 -6.10
N ILE A 202 -7.19 9.24 -5.99
CA ILE A 202 -8.02 9.07 -4.79
C ILE A 202 -8.37 7.59 -4.59
N GLU A 203 -8.75 6.88 -5.64
CA GLU A 203 -9.00 5.43 -5.58
C GLU A 203 -7.74 4.65 -5.19
N TYR A 204 -6.58 5.06 -5.73
CA TYR A 204 -5.30 4.49 -5.33
C TYR A 204 -4.97 4.74 -3.86
N LYS A 205 -5.23 5.95 -3.35
CA LYS A 205 -5.10 6.28 -1.92
C LYS A 205 -5.97 5.35 -1.09
N ASP A 206 -7.23 5.17 -1.45
CA ASP A 206 -8.15 4.35 -0.68
C ASP A 206 -7.71 2.87 -0.67
N LEU A 207 -7.20 2.36 -1.79
CA LEU A 207 -6.59 1.03 -1.87
C LEU A 207 -5.35 0.90 -0.97
N MET A 208 -4.45 1.90 -0.97
CA MET A 208 -3.29 1.90 -0.07
C MET A 208 -3.72 1.91 1.40
N GLY A 209 -4.77 2.66 1.74
CA GLY A 209 -5.35 2.67 3.08
C GLY A 209 -5.89 1.30 3.48
N LYS A 210 -6.64 0.63 2.61
CA LYS A 210 -7.14 -0.73 2.85
C LYS A 210 -6.01 -1.73 3.11
N ILE A 211 -4.95 -1.71 2.30
CA ILE A 211 -3.78 -2.58 2.49
C ILE A 211 -3.05 -2.25 3.80
N ALA A 212 -2.78 -0.96 4.04
CA ALA A 212 -2.04 -0.49 5.21
C ALA A 212 -2.74 -0.84 6.54
N PHE A 213 -4.06 -0.66 6.60
CA PHE A 213 -4.85 -0.88 7.82
C PHE A 213 -5.57 -2.23 7.86
N ASN A 214 -5.39 -3.08 6.85
CA ASN A 214 -6.03 -4.38 6.71
C ASN A 214 -7.57 -4.30 6.83
N ARG A 215 -8.18 -3.40 6.05
CA ARG A 215 -9.62 -3.11 6.01
C ARG A 215 -10.23 -3.43 4.65
#